data_AF-A0A7S1VM65-F1
#
_entry.id   AF-A0A7S1VM65-F1
#
_cell.length_a   1.000
_cell.length_b   1.000
_cell.length_c   1.000
_cell.angle_alpha   90.00
_cell.angle_beta   90.00
_cell.angle_gamma   90.00
#
_symmetry.space_group_name_H-M   'P 1'
#
loop_
_entity.id
_entity.type
_entity.pdbx_description
1 polymer ?
#
loop_
_entity_poly.entity_id
_entity_poly.type
_entity_poly.pdbx_seq_one_letter_code
_entity_poly.pdbx_strand_id
1 'polypeptide(L)'
;NFERLVAFKTKFNHTNVPKSYSDNDDDDAGLSSLEIWVIEQRKWYRVYQKTNGEEGRMTAARIEKLNSIDFQWRTRRDLLDAAWNEMYQELVSFQQKYNSTLVPFFGSKNDKNDPPFRKLHRWVEKQR
;
A
#
# COMPACT_ATOMS: atom_id res chain seq x y z
N ASN A 1 1.64 9.53 -21.61
CA ASN A 1 1.25 9.00 -20.29
C ASN A 1 1.47 9.98 -19.15
N PHE A 2 2.64 10.60 -18.98
CA PHE A 2 2.86 11.59 -17.91
C PHE A 2 1.85 12.75 -17.97
N GLU A 3 1.69 13.42 -19.11
CA GLU A 3 0.71 14.51 -19.26
C GLU A 3 -0.75 14.06 -19.02
N ARG A 4 -1.08 12.82 -19.41
CA ARG A 4 -2.40 12.23 -19.12
C ARG A 4 -2.61 12.01 -17.62
N LEU A 5 -1.57 11.62 -16.89
CA LEU A 5 -1.63 11.52 -15.43
C LEU A 5 -1.78 12.90 -14.76
N VAL A 6 -1.15 13.94 -15.31
CA VAL A 6 -1.34 15.32 -14.84
C VAL A 6 -2.79 15.75 -15.04
N ALA A 7 -3.36 15.54 -16.22
CA ALA A 7 -4.78 15.81 -16.50
C ALA A 7 -5.71 15.04 -15.56
N PHE A 8 -5.42 13.75 -15.32
CA PHE A 8 -6.15 12.92 -14.36
C PHE A 8 -6.08 13.49 -12.94
N LYS A 9 -4.89 13.88 -12.46
CA LYS A 9 -4.72 14.49 -11.14
C LYS A 9 -5.52 15.78 -11.04
N THR A 10 -5.50 16.64 -12.06
CA THR A 10 -6.29 17.87 -12.06
C THR A 10 -7.79 17.59 -11.96
N LYS A 11 -8.28 16.53 -12.61
CA LYS A 11 -9.69 16.14 -12.61
C LYS A 11 -10.15 15.50 -11.29
N PHE A 12 -9.34 14.61 -10.69
CA PHE A 12 -9.73 13.79 -9.54
C PHE A 12 -8.99 14.10 -8.23
N ASN A 13 -8.08 15.07 -8.27
CA ASN A 13 -7.22 15.48 -7.15
C ASN A 13 -6.38 14.33 -6.54
N HIS A 14 -6.10 13.29 -7.32
CA HIS A 14 -5.25 12.17 -6.92
C HIS A 14 -4.64 11.46 -8.14
N THR A 15 -3.59 10.66 -7.94
CA THR A 15 -2.93 9.90 -9.03
C THR A 15 -3.30 8.41 -9.03
N ASN A 16 -4.31 8.00 -8.26
CA ASN A 16 -4.82 6.63 -8.24
C ASN A 16 -5.77 6.38 -9.42
N VAL A 17 -5.21 5.96 -10.55
CA VAL A 17 -5.99 5.62 -11.74
C VAL A 17 -6.72 4.28 -11.53
N PRO A 18 -8.06 4.22 -11.61
CA PRO A 18 -8.83 2.97 -11.53
C PRO A 18 -8.62 2.03 -12.72
N LYS A 19 -8.96 0.75 -12.53
CA LYS A 19 -8.79 -0.31 -13.53
C LYS A 19 -9.57 -0.11 -14.83
N SER A 20 -10.70 0.57 -14.74
CA SER A 20 -11.63 0.82 -15.85
C SER A 20 -11.62 2.28 -16.26
N TYR A 21 -10.54 3.01 -15.99
CA TYR A 21 -10.50 4.43 -16.31
C TYR A 21 -10.33 4.65 -17.81
N SER A 22 -11.43 4.89 -18.54
CA SER A 22 -11.40 5.40 -19.92
C SER A 22 -11.37 6.93 -19.90
N ASP A 23 -10.46 7.53 -20.67
CA ASP A 23 -10.41 8.98 -20.88
C ASP A 23 -11.49 9.46 -21.87
N ASN A 24 -12.12 8.54 -22.60
CA ASN A 24 -13.16 8.78 -23.61
C ASN A 24 -14.37 7.88 -23.34
N ASP A 25 -15.58 8.40 -23.57
CA ASP A 25 -16.86 7.66 -23.54
C ASP A 25 -17.00 6.66 -24.72
N ASP A 26 -15.89 6.14 -25.24
CA ASP A 26 -15.88 5.09 -26.25
C ASP A 26 -15.74 3.73 -25.54
N ASP A 27 -16.79 2.94 -25.65
CA ASP A 27 -17.00 1.59 -25.08
C ASP A 27 -16.04 0.51 -25.65
N ASP A 28 -14.75 0.81 -25.81
CA ASP A 28 -13.75 -0.19 -26.19
C ASP A 28 -13.04 -0.74 -24.95
N ALA A 29 -13.46 -1.94 -24.58
CA ALA A 29 -13.08 -2.67 -23.38
C ALA A 29 -11.58 -3.03 -23.38
N GLY A 30 -10.76 -2.18 -22.76
CA GLY A 30 -9.35 -2.47 -22.47
C GLY A 30 -8.85 -1.68 -21.28
N LEU A 31 -8.02 -2.31 -20.43
CA LEU A 31 -7.22 -1.62 -19.42
C LEU A 31 -6.57 -0.38 -20.06
N SER A 32 -6.83 0.81 -19.55
CA SER A 32 -6.29 2.00 -20.19
C SER A 32 -4.77 1.98 -20.12
N SER A 33 -4.13 2.35 -21.23
CA SER A 33 -2.67 2.45 -21.33
C SER A 33 -2.05 3.33 -20.24
N LEU A 34 -2.84 4.21 -19.61
CA LEU A 34 -2.44 5.02 -18.48
C LEU A 34 -2.35 4.22 -17.18
N GLU A 35 -3.33 3.36 -16.87
CA GLU A 35 -3.31 2.55 -15.66
C GLU A 35 -2.13 1.57 -15.66
N ILE A 36 -1.95 0.83 -16.76
CA ILE A 36 -0.82 -0.11 -16.93
C ILE A 36 0.50 0.64 -16.68
N TRP A 37 0.63 1.83 -17.25
CA TRP A 37 1.82 2.66 -17.07
C TRP A 37 2.04 3.09 -15.60
N VAL A 38 0.97 3.45 -14.88
CA VAL A 38 1.02 3.77 -13.43
C VAL A 38 1.42 2.56 -12.61
N ILE A 39 0.88 1.37 -12.91
CA ILE A 39 1.24 0.11 -12.26
C ILE A 39 2.73 -0.20 -12.46
N GLU A 40 3.24 -0.02 -13.68
CA GLU A 40 4.67 -0.18 -13.97
C GLU A 40 5.54 0.79 -13.19
N GLN A 41 5.14 2.06 -13.06
CA GLN A 41 5.90 3.03 -12.25
C GLN A 41 6.02 2.54 -10.81
N ARG A 42 4.90 2.11 -10.20
CA ARG A 42 4.89 1.58 -8.82
C ARG A 42 5.72 0.32 -8.68
N LYS A 43 5.66 -0.60 -9.64
CA LYS A 43 6.47 -1.83 -9.67
C LYS A 43 7.96 -1.49 -9.69
N TRP A 44 8.40 -0.67 -10.64
CA TRP A 44 9.82 -0.35 -10.80
C TRP A 44 10.36 0.51 -9.66
N TYR A 45 9.52 1.34 -9.04
CA TYR A 45 9.90 2.05 -7.82
C TYR A 45 10.18 1.09 -6.65
N ARG A 46 9.37 0.05 -6.47
CA ARG A 46 9.64 -0.98 -5.44
C ARG A 46 10.95 -1.71 -5.69
N VAL A 47 11.27 -2.01 -6.95
CA VAL A 47 12.57 -2.61 -7.32
C VAL A 47 13.69 -1.64 -6.96
N TYR A 48 13.59 -0.39 -7.42
CA TYR A 48 14.56 0.66 -7.12
C TYR A 48 14.82 0.83 -5.62
N GLN A 49 13.76 0.82 -4.79
CA GLN A 49 13.91 0.92 -3.34
C GLN A 49 14.61 -0.30 -2.72
N LYS A 50 14.38 -1.50 -3.25
CA LYS A 50 14.98 -2.74 -2.72
C LYS A 50 16.44 -2.91 -3.10
N THR A 51 16.81 -2.42 -4.28
CA THR A 51 18.16 -2.60 -4.86
C THR A 51 18.97 -1.32 -4.78
N ASN A 52 18.51 -0.32 -4.03
CA ASN A 52 19.15 1.00 -3.93
C ASN A 52 19.44 1.64 -5.31
N GLY A 53 18.58 1.37 -6.29
CA GLY A 53 18.70 1.85 -7.66
C GLY A 53 19.64 1.06 -8.58
N GLU A 54 20.19 -0.07 -8.13
CA GLU A 54 21.08 -0.92 -8.94
C GLU A 54 20.34 -1.73 -10.00
N GLU A 55 19.05 -2.00 -9.80
CA GLU A 55 18.23 -2.81 -10.72
C GLU A 55 16.98 -2.08 -11.24
N GLY A 56 16.57 -2.49 -12.44
CA GLY A 56 15.29 -2.11 -13.03
C GLY A 56 15.36 -0.91 -13.96
N ARG A 57 14.19 -0.33 -14.25
CA ARG A 57 14.02 0.75 -15.26
C ARG A 57 13.66 2.11 -14.64
N MET A 58 13.64 2.20 -13.32
CA MET A 58 13.35 3.43 -12.61
C MET A 58 14.63 4.23 -12.41
N THR A 59 14.55 5.54 -12.57
CA THR A 59 15.68 6.46 -12.38
C THR A 59 15.31 7.54 -11.38
N ALA A 60 16.31 8.13 -10.72
CA ALA A 60 16.10 9.24 -9.78
C ALA A 60 15.34 10.41 -10.42
N ALA A 61 15.74 10.83 -11.62
CA ALA A 61 15.06 11.89 -12.36
C ALA A 61 13.58 11.56 -12.67
N ARG A 62 13.26 10.29 -12.94
CA ARG A 62 11.85 9.87 -13.14
C ARG A 62 11.07 9.90 -11.83
N ILE A 63 11.68 9.50 -10.72
CA ILE A 63 11.08 9.57 -9.38
C ILE A 63 10.79 11.03 -9.02
N GLU A 64 11.77 11.92 -9.21
CA GLU A 64 11.61 13.37 -8.97
C GLU A 64 10.48 13.96 -9.80
N LYS A 65 10.42 13.63 -11.09
CA LYS A 65 9.35 14.08 -11.99
C LYS A 65 7.95 13.58 -11.57
N LEU A 66 7.85 12.38 -11.00
CA LEU A 66 6.59 11.85 -10.48
C LEU A 66 6.25 12.46 -9.10
N ASN A 67 7.25 12.70 -8.26
CA ASN A 67 7.07 13.35 -6.97
C ASN A 67 6.60 14.81 -7.11
N SER A 68 7.01 15.52 -8.16
CA SER A 68 6.55 16.90 -8.40
C SER A 68 5.04 17.02 -8.64
N ILE A 69 4.38 15.91 -8.94
CA ILE A 69 2.92 15.82 -9.07
C ILE A 69 2.30 15.00 -7.92
N ASP A 70 2.96 14.90 -6.76
CA ASP A 70 2.51 14.14 -5.59
C ASP A 70 2.07 12.70 -5.95
N PHE A 71 2.85 12.04 -6.83
CA PHE A 71 2.50 10.70 -7.28
C PHE A 71 2.46 9.70 -6.13
N GLN A 72 1.31 9.05 -5.97
CA GLN A 72 1.08 8.05 -4.93
C GLN A 72 1.71 6.71 -5.33
N TRP A 73 2.91 6.46 -4.82
CA TRP A 73 3.67 5.22 -5.02
C TRP A 73 3.05 3.99 -4.35
N ARG A 74 2.35 4.20 -3.23
CA ARG A 74 1.62 3.15 -2.51
C ARG A 74 0.12 3.41 -2.65
N THR A 75 -0.61 2.38 -3.03
CA THR A 75 -2.07 2.41 -3.03
C THR A 75 -2.62 2.14 -1.63
N ARG A 76 -3.90 2.44 -1.43
CA ARG A 76 -4.61 2.03 -0.21
C ARG A 76 -4.51 0.52 0.04
N ARG A 77 -4.56 -0.29 -1.02
CA ARG A 77 -4.39 -1.75 -0.93
C ARG A 77 -3.00 -2.11 -0.42
N ASP A 78 -1.95 -1.51 -0.99
CA ASP A 78 -0.57 -1.76 -0.53
C ASP A 78 -0.38 -1.41 0.96
N LEU A 79 -1.01 -0.33 1.44
CA LEU A 79 -0.96 0.07 2.85
C LEU A 79 -1.70 -0.92 3.76
N LEU A 80 -2.87 -1.40 3.32
CA LEU A 80 -3.64 -2.41 4.07
C LEU A 80 -2.90 -3.74 4.14
N ASP A 81 -2.30 -4.19 3.04
CA ASP A 81 -1.51 -5.42 2.99
C ASP A 81 -0.27 -5.30 3.89
N ALA A 82 0.40 -4.15 3.91
CA ALA A 82 1.52 -3.89 4.83
C ALA A 82 1.07 -3.95 6.31
N ALA A 83 -0.05 -3.32 6.65
CA ALA A 83 -0.60 -3.33 8.00
C ALA A 83 -1.06 -4.74 8.44
N TRP A 84 -1.63 -5.52 7.52
CA TRP A 84 -1.98 -6.91 7.77
C TRP A 84 -0.73 -7.76 8.04
N ASN A 85 0.31 -7.60 7.23
CA ASN A 85 1.58 -8.32 7.40
C ASN A 85 2.27 -7.96 8.73
N GLU A 86 2.25 -6.70 9.15
CA GLU A 86 2.77 -6.27 10.47
C GLU A 86 2.07 -7.04 11.60
N MET A 87 0.73 -7.12 11.54
CA MET A 87 -0.04 -7.82 12.57
C MET A 87 0.16 -9.33 12.56
N TYR A 88 0.32 -9.90 11.37
CA TYR A 88 0.70 -11.30 11.23
C TYR A 88 2.08 -11.59 11.86
N GLN A 89 3.08 -10.73 11.65
CA GLN A 89 4.41 -10.89 12.27
C GLN A 89 4.37 -10.73 13.79
N GLU A 90 3.54 -9.81 14.31
CA GLU A 90 3.27 -9.70 15.75
C GLU A 90 2.65 -11.00 16.31
N LEU A 91 1.70 -11.61 15.59
CA LEU A 91 1.09 -12.89 15.99
C LEU A 91 2.11 -14.04 15.98
N VAL A 92 2.98 -14.13 14.96
CA VAL A 92 4.06 -15.11 14.90
C VAL A 92 5.00 -14.96 16.08
N SER A 93 5.39 -13.73 16.41
CA SER A 93 6.24 -13.43 17.56
C SER A 93 5.56 -13.80 18.89
N PHE A 94 4.25 -13.54 19.02
CA PHE A 94 3.45 -13.95 20.17
C PHE A 94 3.40 -15.48 20.30
N GLN A 95 3.15 -16.20 19.20
CA GLN A 95 3.13 -17.65 19.17
C GLN A 95 4.47 -18.24 19.59
N GLN A 96 5.59 -17.72 19.10
CA GLN A 96 6.92 -18.17 19.49
C GLN A 96 7.19 -17.98 20.99
N LYS A 97 6.72 -16.87 21.57
CA LYS A 97 6.96 -16.53 22.98
C LYS A 97 6.04 -17.29 23.96
N TYR A 98 4.78 -17.50 23.59
CA TYR A 98 3.76 -18.04 24.49
C TYR A 98 3.23 -19.42 24.07
N ASN A 99 3.74 -19.97 22.97
CA ASN A 99 3.28 -21.21 22.35
C ASN A 99 1.76 -21.25 22.12
N SER A 100 1.17 -20.10 21.78
CA SER A 100 -0.27 -19.92 21.66
C SER A 100 -0.59 -18.82 20.66
N THR A 101 -1.69 -18.96 19.93
CA THR A 101 -2.27 -17.89 19.09
C THR A 101 -3.51 -17.27 19.75
N LEU A 102 -3.84 -17.70 20.98
CA LEU A 102 -4.91 -17.14 21.79
C LEU A 102 -4.37 -15.91 22.52
N VAL A 103 -4.48 -14.77 21.85
CA VAL A 103 -4.07 -13.48 22.42
C VAL A 103 -5.13 -13.07 23.46
N PRO A 104 -4.76 -12.83 24.73
CA PRO A 104 -5.72 -12.44 25.76
C PRO A 104 -6.22 -10.99 25.61
N PHE A 105 -7.48 -10.74 25.97
CA PHE A 105 -8.05 -9.40 26.08
C PHE A 105 -7.81 -8.85 27.49
N PHE A 106 -6.99 -7.80 27.62
CA PHE A 106 -6.79 -7.12 28.90
C PHE A 106 -7.62 -5.82 28.93
N GLY A 107 -8.71 -5.83 29.71
CA GLY A 107 -9.73 -4.76 29.73
C GLY A 107 -9.71 -3.82 30.95
N SER A 108 -8.67 -3.81 31.79
CA SER A 108 -8.71 -3.03 33.04
C SER A 108 -8.26 -1.58 32.87
N LYS A 109 -9.10 -0.66 33.37
CA LYS A 109 -8.90 0.81 33.37
C LYS A 109 -7.77 1.32 34.29
N ASN A 110 -7.04 0.44 34.97
CA ASN A 110 -6.01 0.82 35.95
C ASN A 110 -4.60 0.29 35.66
N ASP A 111 -4.36 -0.36 34.53
CA ASP A 111 -2.99 -0.66 34.12
C ASP A 111 -2.46 0.53 33.30
N LYS A 112 -1.59 1.33 33.91
CA LYS A 112 -1.00 2.54 33.28
C LYS A 112 -0.06 2.19 32.11
N ASN A 113 0.08 0.90 31.79
CA ASN A 113 0.74 0.38 30.62
C ASN A 113 -0.33 -0.28 29.75
N ASP A 114 -0.60 0.26 28.56
CA ASP A 114 -1.44 -0.41 27.56
C ASP A 114 -0.93 -1.85 27.41
N PRO A 115 -1.72 -2.87 27.77
CA PRO A 115 -1.23 -4.25 27.71
C PRO A 115 -0.83 -4.54 26.27
N PRO A 116 0.40 -5.05 26.02
CA PRO A 116 1.11 -4.95 24.74
C PRO A 116 0.40 -5.64 23.56
N PHE A 117 -0.72 -6.31 23.80
CA PHE A 117 -1.40 -7.14 22.82
C PHE A 117 -2.86 -6.72 22.54
N ARG A 118 -3.35 -5.59 23.06
CA ARG A 118 -4.75 -5.16 22.82
C ARG A 118 -5.07 -4.96 21.33
N LYS A 119 -4.15 -4.32 20.59
CA LYS A 119 -4.24 -4.13 19.13
C LYS A 119 -4.26 -5.48 18.41
N LEU A 120 -3.30 -6.34 18.76
CA LEU A 120 -3.17 -7.69 18.19
C LEU A 120 -4.40 -8.56 18.48
N HIS A 121 -4.92 -8.55 19.71
CA HIS A 121 -6.13 -9.28 20.11
C HIS A 121 -7.32 -8.92 19.21
N ARG A 122 -7.64 -7.62 19.12
CA ARG A 122 -8.74 -7.13 18.27
C ARG A 122 -8.55 -7.45 16.80
N TRP A 123 -7.31 -7.48 16.33
CA TRP A 123 -7.00 -7.85 14.97
C TRP A 123 -7.24 -9.36 14.74
N VAL A 124 -6.75 -10.22 15.65
CA VAL A 124 -6.96 -11.69 15.60
C VAL A 124 -8.44 -12.04 15.63
N GLU A 125 -9.26 -11.36 16.45
CA GLU A 125 -10.71 -11.57 16.48
C GLU A 125 -11.36 -11.36 15.11
N LYS A 126 -10.87 -10.39 14.32
CA LYS A 126 -11.39 -10.12 12.97
C LYS A 126 -10.92 -11.13 11.91
N GLN A 127 -9.96 -12.01 12.24
CA GLN A 127 -9.44 -13.03 11.32
C GLN A 127 -10.10 -14.41 11.53
N ARG A 128 -10.97 -14.55 12.55
CA ARG A 128 -11.72 -15.78 12.86
C ARG A 128 -13.09 -15.76 12.20
#